data_AF-A0A355QE02-F1
#
_entry.id   AF-A0A355QE02-F1
#
_cell.length_a   1.000
_cell.length_b   1.000
_cell.length_c   1.000
_cell.angle_alpha   90.00
_cell.angle_beta   90.00
_cell.angle_gamma   90.00
#
_symmetry.space_group_name_H-M   'P 1'
#
loop_
_entity.id
_entity.type
_entity.pdbx_description
1 polymer ?
#
loop_
_entity_poly.entity_id
_entity_poly.type
_entity_poly.pdbx_seq_one_letter_code
_entity_poly.pdbx_strand_id
1 'polypeptide(L)' 'DLFERMTVPSARLPKALAGLTSRENVTEAVVLSTCNRIEVYAFAERFHGAYQDIRVSLAEL' A
#
# COMPACT_ATOMS: atom_id res chain seq x y z
N ASP A 1 -13.18 -12.47 5.87
CA ASP A 1 -13.76 -11.10 5.90
C ASP A 1 -12.71 -10.01 5.73
N LEU A 2 -11.85 -9.75 6.73
CA LEU A 2 -10.93 -8.60 6.70
C LEU A 2 -9.91 -8.67 5.57
N PHE A 3 -9.26 -9.83 5.37
CA PHE A 3 -8.31 -10.00 4.26
C PHE A 3 -8.97 -9.81 2.88
N GLU A 4 -10.21 -10.25 2.71
CA GLU A 4 -10.96 -10.07 1.45
C GLU A 4 -11.23 -8.58 1.19
N ARG A 5 -11.59 -7.82 2.23
CA ARG A 5 -11.78 -6.36 2.13
C ARG A 5 -10.49 -5.61 1.77
N MET A 6 -9.34 -6.15 2.14
CA MET A 6 -8.02 -5.56 1.88
C MET A 6 -7.42 -6.01 0.55
N THR A 7 -8.09 -6.89 -0.19
CA THR A 7 -7.56 -7.41 -1.46
C THR A 7 -7.44 -6.28 -2.47
N VAL A 8 -6.30 -6.24 -3.17
CA VAL A 8 -6.03 -5.27 -4.24
C VAL A 8 -6.04 -6.02 -5.58
N PRO A 9 -7.15 -5.99 -6.34
CA PRO A 9 -7.22 -6.65 -7.64
C PRO A 9 -6.21 -6.03 -8.63
N SER A 10 -5.73 -6.82 -9.60
CA SER A 10 -4.77 -6.37 -10.61
C SER A 10 -5.21 -5.09 -11.35
N ALA A 11 -6.51 -4.90 -11.58
CA ALA A 11 -7.05 -3.70 -12.21
C ALA A 11 -6.95 -2.43 -11.33
N ARG A 12 -6.93 -2.57 -9.99
CA ARG A 12 -6.77 -1.44 -9.05
C ARG A 12 -5.31 -1.18 -8.68
N LEU A 13 -4.42 -2.16 -8.89
CA LEU A 13 -3.01 -2.09 -8.51
C LEU A 13 -2.29 -0.83 -9.02
N PRO A 14 -2.44 -0.38 -10.30
CA PRO A 14 -1.78 0.84 -10.75
C PRO A 14 -2.18 2.09 -9.96
N LYS A 15 -3.46 2.22 -9.60
CA LYS A 15 -3.97 3.35 -8.80
C LYS A 15 -3.47 3.28 -7.37
N ALA A 16 -3.44 2.08 -6.77
CA ALA A 16 -2.92 1.88 -5.43
C ALA A 16 -1.42 2.24 -5.34
N LEU A 17 -0.62 1.80 -6.31
CA LEU A 17 0.80 2.15 -6.39
C LEU A 17 1.00 3.66 -6.58
N ALA A 18 0.27 4.29 -7.50
CA ALA A 18 0.36 5.74 -7.70
C ALA A 18 -0.03 6.52 -6.44
N GLY A 19 -1.06 6.09 -5.72
CA GLY A 19 -1.45 6.69 -4.44
C GLY A 19 -0.36 6.56 -3.39
N LEU A 20 0.26 5.38 -3.26
CA LEU A 20 1.37 5.16 -2.32
C LEU A 20 2.59 6.04 -2.66
N THR A 21 3.05 6.03 -3.92
CA THR A 21 4.24 6.79 -4.34
C THR A 21 4.01 8.30 -4.46
N SER A 22 2.76 8.77 -4.31
CA SER A 22 2.45 10.20 -4.19
C SER A 22 2.57 10.75 -2.77
N ARG A 23 2.72 9.87 -1.77
CA ARG A 23 2.87 10.27 -0.36
C ARG A 23 4.28 10.77 -0.11
N GLU A 24 4.41 11.75 0.79
CA GLU A 24 5.67 12.43 1.07
C GLU A 24 6.81 11.47 1.45
N ASN A 25 6.51 10.42 2.22
CA ASN A 25 7.54 9.55 2.79
C ASN A 25 7.77 8.24 2.02
N VAL A 26 7.12 8.04 0.86
CA VAL A 26 7.19 6.80 0.06
C VAL A 26 7.60 7.12 -1.37
N THR A 27 8.83 6.76 -1.74
CA THR A 27 9.35 7.00 -3.10
C THR A 27 9.13 5.82 -4.04
N GLU A 28 9.22 4.60 -3.52
CA GLU A 28 8.97 3.36 -4.25
C GLU A 28 8.09 2.42 -3.44
N ALA A 29 7.23 1.66 -4.11
CA ALA A 29 6.35 0.70 -3.45
C ALA A 29 6.10 -0.55 -4.31
N VAL A 30 5.95 -1.69 -3.64
CA VAL A 30 5.47 -2.96 -4.18
C VAL A 30 4.31 -3.42 -3.31
N VAL A 31 3.21 -3.85 -3.95
CA VAL A 31 2.05 -4.41 -3.26
C VAL A 31 1.94 -5.88 -3.64
N LEU A 32 2.00 -6.77 -2.64
CA LEU A 32 1.73 -8.20 -2.78
C LEU A 32 0.37 -8.49 -2.18
N SER A 33 -0.63 -8.74 -3.02
CA SER A 33 -1.98 -9.13 -2.59
C SER A 33 -2.27 -10.56 -3.04
N THR A 34 -2.43 -11.45 -2.07
CA THR A 34 -2.74 -12.87 -2.28
C THR A 34 -3.87 -13.30 -1.35
N CYS A 35 -4.33 -14.55 -1.45
CA CYS A 35 -5.38 -15.08 -0.59
C CYS A 35 -5.02 -15.06 0.91
N ASN A 36 -3.73 -15.15 1.26
CA ASN A 36 -3.29 -15.36 2.63
C ASN A 36 -2.61 -14.12 3.25
N ARG A 37 -2.25 -13.13 2.43
CA ARG A 37 -1.53 -11.94 2.89
C ARG A 37 -1.70 -10.77 1.94
N ILE A 38 -1.64 -9.58 2.54
CA ILE A 38 -1.48 -8.30 1.86
C ILE A 38 -0.25 -7.64 2.48
N GLU A 39 0.76 -7.38 1.65
CA GLU A 39 2.03 -6.81 2.08
C GLU A 39 2.36 -5.60 1.21
N VAL A 40 2.90 -4.56 1.85
CA VAL A 40 3.43 -3.37 1.19
C VAL A 40 4.92 -3.30 1.52
N TYR A 41 5.75 -3.42 0.49
CA TYR A 41 7.18 -3.17 0.59
C TYR A 41 7.44 -1.78 0.02
N ALA A 42 8.17 -0.94 0.74
CA ALA A 42 8.36 0.44 0.33
C ALA A 42 9.79 0.93 0.61
N PHE A 43 10.28 1.81 -0.25
CA PHE A 43 11.41 2.66 0.08
C PHE A 43 10.89 3.83 0.91
N ALA A 44 11.28 3.86 2.18
CA ALA A 44 10.81 4.83 3.15
C ALA A 44 11.89 5.88 3.43
N GLU A 45 11.63 7.14 3.09
CA GLU A 45 12.51 8.26 3.45
C GLU A 45 12.58 8.46 4.97
N ARG A 46 11.44 8.22 5.64
CA ARG A 46 11.32 8.22 7.10
C ARG A 46 10.42 7.09 7.53
N PHE A 47 10.92 6.23 8.42
CA PHE A 47 10.20 5.03 8.86
C PHE A 47 8.78 5.35 9.39
N HIS A 48 8.68 6.24 10.38
CA HIS A 48 7.39 6.55 11.01
C HIS A 48 6.43 7.28 10.06
N GLY A 49 6.94 8.19 9.22
CA GLY A 49 6.14 8.90 8.22
C GLY A 49 5.59 7.95 7.16
N ALA A 50 6.46 7.12 6.58
CA ALA A 50 6.07 6.13 5.57
C ALA A 50 5.07 5.11 6.14
N TYR A 51 5.29 4.63 7.37
CA TYR A 51 4.36 3.73 8.04
C TYR A 51 2.97 4.36 8.17
N GLN A 52 2.89 5.63 8.59
CA GLN A 52 1.63 6.34 8.68
C GLN A 52 0.97 6.52 7.31
N ASP A 53 1.73 6.95 6.30
CA ASP A 53 1.25 7.17 4.93
C ASP A 53 0.69 5.88 4.29
N ILE A 54 1.39 4.76 4.47
CA ILE A 54 0.96 3.44 3.99
C ILE A 54 -0.32 3.02 4.72
N ARG A 55 -0.38 3.18 6.05
CA ARG A 55 -1.58 2.82 6.82
C ARG A 55 -2.81 3.61 6.40
N VAL A 56 -2.67 4.91 6.15
CA VAL A 56 -3.77 5.75 5.66
C VAL A 56 -4.20 5.27 4.27
N SER A 57 -3.25 5.04 3.36
CA SER A 57 -3.56 4.57 2.01
C SER A 57 -4.28 3.21 2.01
N LEU A 58 -3.90 2.30 2.91
CA LEU A 58 -4.56 1.01 3.08
C LEU A 58 -5.98 1.14 3.68
N ALA A 59 -6.24 2.16 4.49
CA ALA A 59 -7.57 2.41 5.03
C ALA A 59 -8.55 3.00 4.00
N GLU A 60 -8.03 3.52 2.88
CA GLU A 60 -8.78 4.15 1.77
C GLU A 60 -9.07 3.19 0.59
N LEU A 61 -8.69 1.90 0.70
CA LEU A 61 -8.89 0.86 -0.33
C LEU A 61 -10.38 0.48 -0.55
#